data_AF-A0A934T0E4-F1
#
_entry.id   AF-A0A934T0E4-F1
#
_cell.length_a   1.000
_cell.length_b   1.000
_cell.length_c   1.000
_cell.angle_alpha   90.00
_cell.angle_beta   90.00
_cell.angle_gamma   90.00
#
_symmetry.space_group_name_H-M   'P 1'
#
loop_
_entity.id
_entity.type
_entity.pdbx_description
1 polymer ?
#
loop_
_entity_poly.entity_id
_entity_poly.type
_entity_poly.pdbx_seq_one_letter_code
_entity_poly.pdbx_strand_id
1 'polypeptide(L)'
;MMGAGPMMEMSMARHHYFLMDGISPQFASKANPIQPTKQNIESGRKLFEQNCARCHGITGRGDGPAGGNLSPPAANVATTSKMPIAEDGYLYWTNCEAACR
;
A
#
# COMPACT_ATOMS: atom_id res chain seq x y z
N MET A 1 29.88 -5.66 -3.01
CA MET A 1 28.93 -5.72 -1.88
C MET A 1 28.14 -4.42 -1.89
N MET A 2 27.01 -4.38 -2.60
CA MET A 2 26.16 -3.18 -2.64
C MET A 2 25.29 -3.19 -1.39
N GLY A 3 25.71 -2.43 -0.37
CA GLY A 3 24.93 -2.25 0.85
C GLY A 3 23.56 -1.66 0.51
N ALA A 4 22.51 -2.23 1.08
CA ALA A 4 21.17 -1.69 0.99
C ALA A 4 21.19 -0.25 1.55
N GLY A 5 20.90 0.74 0.72
CA GLY A 5 20.89 2.13 1.14
C GLY A 5 19.81 2.41 2.20
N PRO A 6 19.84 3.58 2.85
CA PRO A 6 18.88 3.98 3.90
C PRO A 6 17.41 3.94 3.47
N MET A 7 17.14 3.80 2.17
CA MET A 7 15.79 3.69 1.60
C MET A 7 15.20 2.28 1.69
N MET A 8 16.05 1.24 1.61
CA MET A 8 15.64 -0.13 1.89
C MET A 8 15.29 -0.25 3.37
N GLU A 9 16.05 0.40 4.24
CA GLU A 9 15.81 0.47 5.70
C GLU A 9 14.42 1.04 6.04
N MET A 10 13.91 2.09 5.37
CA MET A 10 12.57 2.63 5.67
C MET A 10 11.41 1.74 5.20
N SER A 11 11.53 1.12 4.01
CA SER A 11 10.57 0.12 3.53
C SER A 11 10.57 -1.13 4.41
N MET A 12 11.77 -1.57 4.80
CA MET A 12 11.96 -2.63 5.77
C MET A 12 11.48 -2.23 7.17
N ALA A 13 11.58 -0.96 7.58
CA ALA A 13 11.14 -0.51 8.90
C ALA A 13 9.62 -0.64 9.06
N ARG A 14 8.82 -0.33 8.02
CA ARG A 14 7.37 -0.57 8.05
C ARG A 14 7.06 -2.06 8.09
N HIS A 15 7.71 -2.86 7.25
CA HIS A 15 7.49 -4.30 7.22
C HIS A 15 7.93 -4.96 8.54
N HIS A 16 9.06 -4.54 9.09
CA HIS A 16 9.62 -4.98 10.36
C HIS A 16 8.72 -4.57 11.53
N TYR A 17 8.23 -3.32 11.54
CA TYR A 17 7.23 -2.85 12.50
C TYR A 17 5.98 -3.74 12.46
N PHE A 18 5.43 -3.99 11.27
CA PHE A 18 4.29 -4.89 11.14
C PHE A 18 4.61 -6.32 11.65
N LEU A 19 5.79 -6.84 11.37
CA LEU A 19 6.18 -8.18 11.82
C LEU A 19 6.40 -8.28 13.33
N MET A 20 6.86 -7.19 13.98
CA MET A 20 7.15 -7.17 15.42
C MET A 20 5.93 -6.74 16.26
N ASP A 21 5.22 -5.72 15.82
CA ASP A 21 4.17 -5.04 16.59
C ASP A 21 2.76 -5.29 16.03
N GLY A 22 2.64 -5.81 14.81
CA GLY A 22 1.36 -5.99 14.12
C GLY A 22 0.73 -4.69 13.65
N ILE A 23 -0.57 -4.74 13.31
CA ILE A 23 -1.39 -3.55 13.08
C ILE A 23 -2.22 -3.23 14.32
N SER A 24 -2.50 -1.94 14.56
CA SER A 24 -3.23 -1.57 15.77
C SER A 24 -4.64 -2.20 15.81
N PRO A 25 -5.17 -2.51 17.02
CA PRO A 25 -6.44 -3.23 17.17
C PRO A 25 -7.63 -2.57 16.46
N GLN A 26 -7.58 -1.25 16.26
CA GLN A 26 -8.61 -0.51 15.54
C GLN A 26 -8.72 -0.86 14.04
N PHE A 27 -7.65 -1.41 13.45
CA PHE A 27 -7.60 -1.83 12.05
C PHE A 27 -7.66 -3.35 11.89
N ALA A 28 -7.15 -4.12 12.86
CA ALA A 28 -7.12 -5.58 12.81
C ALA A 28 -8.50 -6.23 12.56
N SER A 29 -9.58 -5.61 13.03
CA SER A 29 -10.95 -6.09 12.83
C SER A 29 -11.66 -5.49 11.61
N LYS A 30 -11.00 -4.64 10.83
CA LYS A 30 -11.60 -4.01 9.65
C LYS A 30 -11.70 -5.03 8.52
N ALA A 31 -12.90 -5.11 7.96
CA ALA A 31 -13.17 -5.77 6.69
C ALA A 31 -13.69 -4.72 5.70
N ASN A 32 -13.43 -4.94 4.42
CA ASN A 32 -14.01 -4.14 3.36
C ASN A 32 -15.53 -4.39 3.34
N PRO A 33 -16.37 -3.37 3.64
CA PRO A 33 -17.82 -3.56 3.64
C PRO A 33 -18.39 -3.67 2.23
N ILE A 34 -17.59 -3.40 1.20
CA ILE A 34 -17.99 -3.39 -0.19
C ILE A 34 -17.65 -4.75 -0.82
N GLN A 35 -18.67 -5.44 -1.31
CA GLN A 35 -18.48 -6.70 -2.02
C GLN A 35 -17.69 -6.49 -3.33
N PRO A 36 -16.81 -7.42 -3.73
CA PRO A 36 -16.00 -7.33 -4.95
C PRO A 36 -16.81 -7.69 -6.20
N THR A 37 -17.94 -7.01 -6.42
CA THR A 37 -18.72 -7.14 -7.66
C THR A 37 -17.95 -6.51 -8.82
N LYS A 38 -18.25 -6.92 -10.06
CA LYS A 38 -17.63 -6.30 -11.26
C LYS A 38 -17.77 -4.78 -11.27
N GLN A 39 -18.94 -4.27 -10.86
CA GLN A 39 -19.20 -2.83 -10.77
C GLN A 39 -18.31 -2.16 -9.73
N ASN A 40 -18.16 -2.75 -8.54
CA ASN A 40 -17.33 -2.18 -7.48
C ASN A 40 -15.84 -2.24 -7.82
N ILE A 41 -15.40 -3.30 -8.50
CA ILE A 41 -14.02 -3.42 -9.01
C ILE A 41 -13.74 -2.33 -10.05
N GLU A 42 -14.68 -2.11 -10.97
CA GLU A 42 -14.55 -1.06 -12.00
C GLU A 42 -14.55 0.35 -11.39
N SER A 43 -15.41 0.60 -10.38
CA SER A 43 -15.35 1.84 -9.60
C SER A 43 -14.03 2.00 -8.86
N GLY A 44 -13.52 0.93 -8.25
CA GLY A 44 -12.22 0.91 -7.56
C GLY A 44 -11.06 1.20 -8.51
N ARG A 45 -11.10 0.68 -9.75
CA ARG A 45 -10.13 1.01 -10.81
C ARG A 45 -10.09 2.51 -11.07
N LYS A 46 -11.26 3.15 -11.29
CA LYS A 46 -11.33 4.60 -11.53
C LYS A 46 -10.78 5.41 -10.35
N LEU A 47 -11.09 5.01 -9.12
CA LEU A 47 -10.54 5.65 -7.91
C LEU A 47 -9.02 5.50 -7.84
N PHE A 48 -8.48 4.32 -8.16
CA PHE A 48 -7.04 4.09 -8.20
C PHE A 48 -6.35 4.96 -9.25
N GLU A 49 -6.93 5.08 -10.44
CA GLU A 49 -6.41 5.93 -11.51
C GLU A 49 -6.36 7.40 -11.11
N GLN A 50 -7.38 7.88 -10.43
CA GLN A 50 -7.50 9.28 -10.01
C GLN A 50 -6.57 9.63 -8.84
N ASN A 51 -6.42 8.73 -7.87
CA ASN A 51 -5.80 9.05 -6.58
C ASN A 51 -4.44 8.38 -6.35
N CYS A 52 -4.23 7.19 -6.91
CA CYS A 52 -3.08 6.34 -6.57
C CYS A 52 -2.05 6.29 -7.72
N ALA A 53 -2.51 6.29 -8.97
CA ALA A 53 -1.66 6.07 -10.15
C ALA A 53 -0.60 7.16 -10.37
N ARG A 54 -0.80 8.39 -9.86
CA ARG A 54 0.22 9.44 -9.89
C ARG A 54 1.53 9.00 -9.20
N CYS A 55 1.43 8.22 -8.13
CA CYS A 55 2.58 7.74 -7.36
C CYS A 55 2.89 6.28 -7.70
N HIS A 56 1.87 5.41 -7.74
CA HIS A 56 2.07 3.97 -7.92
C HIS A 56 2.05 3.51 -9.39
N GLY A 57 1.76 4.39 -10.34
CA GLY A 57 1.60 4.07 -11.76
C GLY A 57 0.28 3.37 -12.07
N ILE A 58 -0.13 3.36 -13.34
CA ILE A 58 -1.41 2.75 -13.77
C ILE A 58 -1.47 1.24 -13.47
N THR A 59 -0.31 0.59 -13.47
CA THR A 59 -0.18 -0.85 -13.19
C THR A 59 0.06 -1.15 -11.71
N GLY A 60 0.19 -0.11 -10.86
CA GLY A 60 0.47 -0.26 -9.43
C GLY A 60 1.88 -0.74 -9.11
N ARG A 61 2.84 -0.57 -10.01
CA ARG A 61 4.23 -1.06 -9.85
C ARG A 61 5.16 -0.10 -9.14
N GLY A 62 4.69 1.08 -8.73
CA GLY A 62 5.53 2.13 -8.14
C GLY A 62 6.18 3.04 -9.18
N ASP A 63 5.80 2.91 -10.45
CA ASP A 63 6.37 3.60 -11.62
C ASP A 63 5.57 4.85 -12.02
N GLY A 64 4.78 5.40 -11.10
CA GLY A 64 4.05 6.64 -11.34
C GLY A 64 5.02 7.82 -11.51
N PRO A 65 4.62 8.88 -12.23
CA PRO A 65 5.47 10.05 -12.50
C PRO A 65 6.01 10.73 -11.23
N ALA A 66 5.32 10.60 -10.10
CA ALA A 66 5.79 11.10 -8.81
C ALA A 66 6.48 10.02 -7.94
N GLY A 67 6.35 8.73 -8.28
CA GLY A 67 6.68 7.61 -7.39
C GLY A 67 8.15 7.51 -7.02
N GLY A 68 9.06 7.71 -7.98
CA GLY A 68 10.50 7.62 -7.75
C GLY A 68 11.10 8.79 -6.95
N ASN A 69 10.38 9.91 -6.84
CA ASN A 69 10.83 11.11 -6.13
C ASN A 69 10.34 11.18 -4.68
N LEU A 70 9.57 10.18 -4.22
CA LEU A 70 9.15 10.08 -2.82
C LEU A 70 10.27 9.45 -1.97
N SER A 71 10.26 9.76 -0.68
CA SER A 71 11.12 9.13 0.32
C SER A 71 10.25 8.52 1.41
N PRO A 72 10.11 7.18 1.47
CA PRO A 72 10.61 6.19 0.51
C PRO A 72 9.87 6.26 -0.85
N PRO A 73 10.46 5.71 -1.94
CA PRO A 73 9.78 5.60 -3.22
C PRO A 73 8.45 4.83 -3.13
N ALA A 74 7.52 5.11 -4.03
CA ALA A 74 6.24 4.44 -4.06
C ALA A 74 6.39 2.92 -4.23
N ALA A 75 5.75 2.15 -3.34
CA ALA A 75 5.81 0.70 -3.36
C ALA A 75 5.08 0.07 -4.56
N ASN A 76 5.44 -1.17 -4.90
CA ASN A 76 4.70 -2.01 -5.84
C ASN A 76 3.46 -2.60 -5.15
N VAL A 77 2.35 -1.85 -5.21
CA VAL A 77 1.07 -2.25 -4.61
C VAL A 77 0.41 -3.40 -5.36
N ALA A 78 0.71 -3.61 -6.64
CA ALA A 78 0.20 -4.74 -7.43
C ALA A 78 0.74 -6.10 -6.98
N THR A 79 1.95 -6.11 -6.41
CA THR A 79 2.55 -7.30 -5.80
C THR A 79 2.14 -7.42 -4.34
N THR A 80 2.17 -6.29 -3.61
CA THR A 80 1.83 -6.25 -2.18
C THR A 80 0.41 -6.74 -1.93
N SER A 81 -0.57 -6.33 -2.75
CA SER A 81 -1.98 -6.73 -2.62
C SER A 81 -2.24 -8.22 -2.78
N LYS A 82 -1.26 -8.99 -3.25
CA LYS A 82 -1.35 -10.45 -3.42
C LYS A 82 -0.64 -11.22 -2.31
N MET A 83 0.04 -10.53 -1.40
CA MET A 83 0.72 -11.17 -0.28
C MET A 83 -0.29 -11.58 0.80
N PRO A 84 -0.05 -12.67 1.55
CA PRO A 84 -0.95 -13.10 2.62
C PRO A 84 -1.20 -12.04 3.70
N ILE A 85 -0.21 -11.17 3.94
CA ILE A 85 -0.33 -10.08 4.92
C ILE A 85 -1.29 -8.97 4.48
N ALA A 86 -1.66 -8.91 3.21
CA ALA A 86 -2.47 -7.84 2.63
C ALA A 86 -3.98 -8.07 2.80
N GLU A 87 -4.38 -8.47 4.00
CA GLU A 87 -5.79 -8.52 4.38
C GLU A 87 -6.36 -7.10 4.55
N ASP A 88 -7.69 -6.98 4.59
CA ASP A 88 -8.38 -5.69 4.64
C ASP A 88 -7.89 -4.79 5.78
N GLY A 89 -7.69 -5.34 6.97
CA GLY A 89 -7.17 -4.60 8.12
C GLY A 89 -5.80 -3.97 7.86
N TYR A 90 -4.90 -4.73 7.22
CA TYR A 90 -3.58 -4.24 6.84
C TYR A 90 -3.67 -3.14 5.77
N LEU A 91 -4.51 -3.33 4.75
CA LEU A 91 -4.71 -2.33 3.70
C LEU A 91 -5.35 -1.04 4.23
N TYR A 92 -6.31 -1.13 5.15
CA TYR A 92 -6.90 0.02 5.84
C TYR A 92 -5.88 0.78 6.68
N TRP A 93 -5.09 0.08 7.48
CA TRP A 93 -4.01 0.69 8.27
C TRP A 93 -3.03 1.42 7.37
N THR A 94 -2.56 0.77 6.31
CA THR A 94 -1.63 1.33 5.32
C THR A 94 -2.16 2.61 4.67
N ASN A 95 -3.41 2.60 4.22
CA ASN A 95 -4.00 3.74 3.55
C ASN A 95 -4.29 4.89 4.53
N CYS A 96 -4.65 4.58 5.78
CA CYS A 96 -4.88 5.59 6.81
C CYS A 96 -3.57 6.20 7.31
N GLU A 97 -2.48 5.45 7.46
CA GLU A 97 -1.18 6.07 7.80
C GLU A 97 -0.70 7.08 6.75
N ALA A 98 -1.05 6.87 5.49
CA ALA A 98 -0.75 7.79 4.39
C ALA A 98 -1.70 9.00 4.32
N ALA A 99 -2.91 8.92 4.90
CA ALA A 99 -4.00 9.89 4.68
C ALA A 99 -4.63 10.50 5.96
N CYS A 100 -4.39 9.92 7.13
CA CYS A 100 -4.94 10.32 8.43
C CYS A 100 -3.95 11.14 9.28
N ARG A 101 -2.86 11.62 8.66
CA ARG A 101 -1.93 12.59 9.27
C ARG A 101 -2.20 13.98 8.72
#